data_AF-A0A2V9SYL8-F1
#
_entry.id   AF-A0A2V9SYL8-F1
#
_cell.length_a   1.000
_cell.length_b   1.000
_cell.length_c   1.000
_cell.angle_alpha   90.00
_cell.angle_beta   90.00
_cell.angle_gamma   90.00
#
_symmetry.space_group_name_H-M   'P 1'
#
loop_
_entity.id
_entity.type
_entity.pdbx_description
1 polymer ?
#
loop_
_entity_poly.entity_id
_entity_poly.type
_entity_poly.pdbx_seq_one_letter_code
_entity_poly.pdbx_strand_id
1 'polypeptide(L)'
;MELLAYVGFGVAFVLLGLGVLWGLNKLLGWKLSFFTTHAANLQAWIYLLQTVILVGTLAYIAQQTTAVEETIKTNTFQMMVNENRELLGKILEQPKLFDALTGTDLPADKSSTVYLSMFFNHGFNAFKLREKGYIDNDWWAAIVRDMRDVMRGGAMQTWWKRVGPYYPSRYQDFVNGCILSDHCSLSDQKEKKPCGN
;
A
#
# COMPACT_ATOMS: atom_id res chain seq x y z
N MET A 1 -26.70 -15.03 13.16
CA MET A 1 -25.42 -15.79 13.13
C MET A 1 -24.38 -15.24 14.09
N GLU A 2 -24.28 -13.92 14.28
CA GLU A 2 -23.25 -13.31 15.15
C GLU A 2 -23.35 -13.72 16.63
N LEU A 3 -24.55 -13.88 17.20
CA LEU A 3 -24.72 -14.29 18.60
C LEU A 3 -24.10 -15.66 18.91
N LEU A 4 -24.22 -16.63 18.00
CA LEU A 4 -23.65 -17.97 18.15
C LEU A 4 -22.12 -17.95 18.06
N ALA A 5 -21.54 -17.04 17.26
CA ALA A 5 -20.10 -16.85 17.18
C ALA A 5 -19.54 -16.28 18.49
N TYR A 6 -20.22 -15.29 19.09
CA TYR A 6 -19.83 -14.73 20.39
C TYR A 6 -19.94 -15.75 21.53
N VAL A 7 -21.02 -16.53 21.57
CA VAL A 7 -21.19 -17.60 22.58
C VAL A 7 -20.14 -18.70 22.39
N GLY A 8 -19.87 -19.11 21.14
CA GLY A 8 -18.83 -20.09 20.83
C GLY A 8 -17.43 -19.60 21.25
N PHE A 9 -17.12 -18.33 21.01
CA PHE A 9 -15.87 -17.71 21.46
C PHE A 9 -15.76 -17.69 22.98
N GLY A 10 -16.82 -17.29 23.69
CA GLY A 10 -16.86 -17.29 25.15
C GLY A 10 -16.63 -18.68 25.75
N VAL A 11 -17.25 -19.73 25.19
CA VAL A 11 -17.07 -21.12 25.64
C VAL A 11 -15.65 -21.60 25.39
N ALA A 12 -15.10 -21.37 24.18
CA ALA A 12 -13.72 -21.74 23.86
C ALA A 12 -12.71 -21.07 24.82
N PHE A 13 -13.00 -19.84 25.21
CA PHE A 13 -12.17 -19.06 26.12
C PHE A 13 -12.17 -19.59 27.55
N VAL A 14 -13.34 -19.94 28.07
CA VAL A 14 -13.47 -20.59 29.40
C VAL A 14 -12.71 -21.91 29.41
N LEU A 15 -12.83 -22.71 28.35
CA LEU A 15 -12.12 -23.99 28.23
C LEU A 15 -10.60 -23.80 28.15
N LEU A 16 -10.11 -22.79 27.44
CA LEU A 16 -8.69 -22.44 27.41
C LEU A 16 -8.16 -22.01 28.78
N GLY A 17 -8.90 -21.16 29.49
CA GLY A 17 -8.57 -20.76 30.86
C GLY A 17 -8.50 -21.95 31.81
N LEU A 18 -9.48 -22.85 31.74
CA LEU A 18 -9.49 -24.10 32.52
C LEU A 18 -8.34 -25.04 32.14
N GLY A 19 -8.00 -25.13 30.85
CA GLY A 19 -6.88 -25.93 30.36
C GLY A 19 -5.52 -25.43 30.86
N VAL A 20 -5.31 -24.10 30.85
CA VAL A 20 -4.11 -23.47 31.42
C VAL A 20 -4.04 -23.72 32.93
N LEU A 21 -5.16 -23.57 33.66
CA LEU A 21 -5.22 -23.85 35.11
C LEU A 21 -4.90 -25.31 35.41
N TRP A 22 -5.43 -26.25 34.62
CA TRP A 22 -5.14 -27.66 34.76
C TRP A 22 -3.66 -27.96 34.48
N GLY A 23 -3.09 -27.36 33.43
CA GLY A 23 -1.67 -27.48 33.10
C GLY A 23 -0.75 -26.97 34.20
N LEU A 24 -1.04 -25.78 34.75
CA LEU A 24 -0.29 -25.20 35.86
C LEU A 24 -0.40 -26.02 37.15
N ASN A 25 -1.59 -26.53 37.49
CA ASN A 25 -1.76 -27.44 38.63
C ASN A 25 -0.92 -28.71 38.44
N LYS A 26 -0.93 -29.30 37.24
CA LYS A 26 -0.22 -30.54 36.94
C LYS A 26 1.31 -30.35 36.85
N LEU A 27 1.79 -29.26 36.28
CA LEU A 27 3.21 -29.00 36.07
C LEU A 27 3.90 -28.37 37.27
N LEU A 28 3.22 -27.49 38.01
CA LEU A 28 3.81 -26.73 39.11
C LEU A 28 3.34 -27.22 40.50
N GLY A 29 2.45 -28.22 40.56
CA GLY A 29 1.89 -28.73 41.82
C GLY A 29 1.05 -27.70 42.58
N TRP A 30 0.59 -26.66 41.88
CA TRP A 30 -0.12 -25.53 42.48
C TRP A 30 -1.54 -25.91 42.90
N LYS A 31 -1.79 -25.93 44.21
CA LYS A 31 -3.14 -26.13 44.76
C LYS A 31 -4.04 -24.92 44.45
N LEU A 32 -5.07 -25.13 43.65
CA LEU A 32 -6.11 -24.15 43.30
C LEU A 32 -6.76 -23.45 44.51
N SER A 33 -6.75 -24.09 45.68
CA SER A 33 -7.26 -23.52 46.93
C SER A 33 -6.53 -22.24 47.37
N PHE A 34 -5.30 -22.01 46.91
CA PHE A 34 -4.55 -20.77 47.16
C PHE A 34 -5.22 -19.53 46.54
N PHE A 35 -6.00 -19.72 45.47
CA PHE A 35 -6.62 -18.64 44.72
C PHE A 35 -8.02 -18.26 45.23
N THR A 36 -8.71 -19.20 45.88
CA THR A 36 -10.08 -18.99 46.39
C THR A 36 -10.13 -18.51 47.84
N THR A 37 -9.03 -18.63 48.59
CA THR A 37 -9.02 -18.32 50.04
C THR A 37 -8.84 -16.85 50.38
N HIS A 38 -8.31 -16.01 49.46
CA HIS A 38 -8.07 -14.59 49.73
C HIS A 38 -8.53 -13.74 48.55
N ALA A 39 -9.48 -12.82 48.78
CA ALA A 39 -10.02 -11.93 47.74
C ALA A 39 -8.95 -11.12 46.99
N ALA A 40 -7.84 -10.76 47.66
CA ALA A 40 -6.70 -10.09 47.04
C ALA A 40 -6.00 -10.96 45.98
N ASN A 41 -5.93 -12.28 46.20
CA ASN A 41 -5.35 -13.21 45.23
C ASN A 41 -6.27 -13.34 44.00
N LEU A 42 -7.59 -13.41 44.19
CA LEU A 42 -8.54 -13.46 43.09
C LEU A 42 -8.42 -12.24 42.16
N GLN A 43 -8.28 -11.05 42.74
CA GLN A 43 -8.15 -9.82 41.97
C GLN A 43 -6.82 -9.73 41.21
N ALA A 44 -5.71 -10.14 41.83
CA ALA A 44 -4.41 -10.25 41.14
C ALA A 44 -4.46 -11.20 39.94
N TRP A 45 -5.21 -12.30 40.04
CA TRP A 45 -5.41 -13.24 38.93
C TRP A 45 -6.25 -12.69 37.80
N ILE A 46 -7.33 -11.97 38.12
CA ILE A 46 -8.15 -11.29 37.11
C ILE A 46 -7.28 -10.32 36.31
N TYR A 47 -6.40 -9.56 36.98
CA TYR A 47 -5.46 -8.66 36.28
C TYR A 47 -4.45 -9.41 35.42
N LEU A 48 -3.92 -10.54 35.89
CA LEU A 48 -2.95 -11.34 35.13
C LEU A 48 -3.60 -11.94 33.88
N LEU A 49 -4.82 -12.50 34.01
CA LEU A 49 -5.63 -12.95 32.88
C LEU A 49 -5.92 -11.80 31.91
N GLN A 50 -6.42 -10.67 32.40
CA GLN A 50 -6.68 -9.49 31.56
C GLN A 50 -5.43 -9.02 30.80
N THR A 51 -4.26 -9.07 31.44
CA THR A 51 -3.00 -8.69 30.79
C THR A 51 -2.63 -9.66 29.68
N VAL A 52 -2.73 -10.97 29.91
CA VAL A 52 -2.47 -11.99 28.87
C VAL A 52 -3.41 -11.82 27.68
N ILE A 53 -4.68 -11.51 27.96
CA ILE A 53 -5.70 -11.27 26.93
C ILE A 53 -5.33 -10.03 26.12
N LEU A 54 -5.03 -8.93 26.79
CA LEU A 54 -4.69 -7.67 26.14
C LEU A 54 -3.44 -7.79 25.27
N VAL A 55 -2.40 -8.47 25.77
CA VAL A 55 -1.19 -8.78 25.00
C VAL A 55 -1.51 -9.67 23.80
N GLY A 56 -2.31 -10.72 23.98
CA GLY A 56 -2.74 -11.62 22.91
C GLY A 56 -3.54 -10.90 21.82
N THR A 57 -4.47 -10.03 22.21
CA THR A 57 -5.25 -9.19 21.29
C THR A 57 -4.37 -8.21 20.54
N LEU A 58 -3.41 -7.55 21.20
CA LEU A 58 -2.45 -6.65 20.54
C LEU A 58 -1.58 -7.41 19.52
N ALA A 59 -1.10 -8.61 19.87
CA ALA A 59 -0.33 -9.45 18.95
C ALA A 59 -1.15 -9.89 17.72
N TYR A 60 -2.43 -10.25 17.94
CA TYR A 60 -3.34 -10.60 16.86
C TYR A 60 -3.63 -9.40 15.94
N ILE A 61 -3.89 -8.21 16.51
CA ILE A 61 -4.08 -6.98 15.75
C ILE A 61 -2.83 -6.64 14.93
N ALA A 62 -1.63 -6.82 15.50
CA ALA A 62 -0.38 -6.60 14.77
C ALA A 62 -0.27 -7.53 13.54
N GLN A 63 -0.58 -8.83 13.69
CA GLN A 63 -0.60 -9.77 12.56
C GLN A 63 -1.69 -9.43 11.54
N GLN A 64 -2.88 -9.01 11.99
CA GLN A 64 -3.96 -8.62 11.10
C GLN A 64 -3.58 -7.35 10.32
N THR A 65 -2.85 -6.42 10.94
CA THR A 65 -2.36 -5.20 10.30
C THR A 65 -1.42 -5.54 9.13
N THR A 66 -0.51 -6.50 9.31
CA THR A 66 0.37 -6.94 8.21
C THR A 66 -0.39 -7.58 7.05
N ALA A 67 -1.40 -8.40 7.32
CA ALA A 67 -2.23 -9.01 6.28
C ALA A 67 -3.08 -7.95 5.53
N VAL A 68 -3.54 -6.92 6.25
CA VAL A 68 -4.24 -5.78 5.66
C VAL A 68 -3.31 -4.96 4.77
N GLU A 69 -2.06 -4.72 5.17
CA GLU A 69 -1.06 -4.04 4.34
C GLU A 69 -0.81 -4.79 3.01
N GLU A 70 -0.63 -6.10 3.07
CA GLU A 70 -0.47 -6.93 1.86
C GLU A 70 -1.70 -6.90 0.96
N THR A 71 -2.90 -6.92 1.57
CA THR A 71 -4.17 -6.81 0.85
C THR A 71 -4.32 -5.46 0.17
N ILE A 72 -3.99 -4.36 0.87
CA ILE A 72 -4.00 -3.00 0.32
C ILE A 72 -3.03 -2.91 -0.86
N LYS A 73 -1.81 -3.45 -0.72
CA LYS A 73 -0.81 -3.48 -1.79
C LYS A 73 -1.35 -4.23 -3.02
N THR A 74 -1.97 -5.38 -2.81
CA THR A 74 -2.55 -6.21 -3.90
C THR A 74 -3.71 -5.52 -4.59
N ASN A 75 -4.66 -4.95 -3.84
CA ASN A 75 -5.80 -4.22 -4.41
C ASN A 75 -5.35 -2.98 -5.19
N THR A 76 -4.38 -2.25 -4.63
CA THR A 76 -3.77 -1.09 -5.30
C THR A 76 -3.12 -1.49 -6.63
N PHE A 77 -2.42 -2.63 -6.65
CA PHE A 77 -1.83 -3.16 -7.86
C PHE A 77 -2.90 -3.51 -8.92
N GLN A 78 -3.98 -4.18 -8.51
CA GLN A 78 -5.10 -4.49 -9.42
C GLN A 78 -5.73 -3.23 -9.99
N MET A 79 -5.90 -2.18 -9.18
CA MET A 79 -6.39 -0.89 -9.66
C MET A 79 -5.46 -0.27 -10.69
N MET A 80 -4.14 -0.23 -10.43
CA MET A 80 -3.18 0.29 -11.41
C MET A 80 -3.21 -0.48 -12.73
N VAL A 81 -3.28 -1.82 -12.68
CA VAL A 81 -3.35 -2.66 -13.89
C VAL A 81 -4.64 -2.38 -14.67
N ASN A 82 -5.77 -2.22 -13.98
CA ASN A 82 -7.04 -1.90 -14.62
C ASN A 82 -7.03 -0.50 -15.26
N GLU A 83 -6.51 0.51 -14.57
CA GLU A 83 -6.34 1.86 -15.12
C GLU A 83 -5.42 1.86 -16.35
N ASN A 84 -4.32 1.10 -16.30
CA ASN A 84 -3.43 0.96 -17.46
C ASN A 84 -4.11 0.25 -18.63
N ARG A 85 -4.87 -0.81 -18.37
CA ARG A 85 -5.67 -1.48 -19.41
C ARG A 85 -6.69 -0.54 -20.02
N GLU A 86 -7.33 0.32 -19.23
CA GLU A 86 -8.26 1.32 -19.75
C GLU A 86 -7.54 2.36 -20.61
N LEU A 87 -6.40 2.89 -20.14
CA LEU A 87 -5.59 3.86 -20.89
C LEU A 87 -5.10 3.30 -22.22
N LEU A 88 -4.61 2.05 -22.24
CA LEU A 88 -4.17 1.36 -23.44
C LEU A 88 -5.35 0.96 -24.33
N GLY A 89 -6.47 0.55 -23.74
CA GLY A 89 -7.71 0.25 -24.46
C GLY A 89 -8.21 1.45 -25.26
N LYS A 90 -8.17 2.65 -24.67
CA LYS A 90 -8.51 3.89 -25.40
C LYS A 90 -7.61 4.15 -26.61
N ILE A 91 -6.33 3.77 -26.55
CA ILE A 91 -5.44 3.85 -27.73
C ILE A 91 -5.91 2.91 -28.83
N LEU A 92 -6.25 1.67 -28.49
CA LEU A 92 -6.74 0.68 -29.47
C LEU A 92 -8.05 1.12 -30.13
N GLU A 93 -8.95 1.73 -29.35
CA GLU A 93 -10.22 2.27 -29.84
C GLU A 93 -10.02 3.55 -30.68
N GLN A 94 -9.03 4.37 -30.34
CA GLN A 94 -8.76 5.64 -31.00
C GLN A 94 -7.26 5.79 -31.27
N PRO A 95 -6.75 5.24 -32.40
CA PRO A 95 -5.33 5.28 -32.73
C PRO A 95 -4.71 6.69 -32.73
N LYS A 96 -5.50 7.71 -33.06
CA LYS A 96 -5.10 9.14 -32.97
C LYS A 96 -4.59 9.57 -31.59
N LEU A 97 -4.97 8.88 -30.52
CA LEU A 97 -4.49 9.16 -29.16
C LEU A 97 -3.02 8.70 -28.98
N PHE A 98 -2.59 7.69 -29.74
CA PHE A 98 -1.18 7.31 -29.80
C PHE A 98 -0.35 8.39 -30.50
N ASP A 99 -0.87 8.96 -31.58
CA ASP A 99 -0.22 10.06 -32.30
C ASP A 99 -0.08 11.28 -31.38
N ALA A 100 -1.03 11.51 -30.48
CA ALA A 100 -0.93 12.56 -29.47
C ALA A 100 0.22 12.33 -28.46
N LEU A 101 0.53 11.07 -28.12
CA LEU A 101 1.65 10.74 -27.22
C LEU A 101 3.01 10.84 -27.92
N THR A 102 3.08 10.40 -29.17
CA THR A 102 4.34 10.27 -29.92
C THR A 102 4.64 11.46 -30.83
N GLY A 103 3.65 12.33 -31.05
CA GLY A 103 3.76 13.51 -31.90
C GLY A 103 4.72 14.57 -31.37
N THR A 104 5.18 15.41 -32.28
CA THR A 104 6.02 16.58 -31.98
C THR A 104 5.22 17.71 -31.33
N ASP A 105 3.99 17.91 -31.80
CA ASP A 105 3.16 19.05 -31.47
C ASP A 105 2.00 18.68 -30.56
N LEU A 106 1.55 19.65 -29.77
CA LEU A 106 0.35 19.45 -28.96
C LEU A 106 -0.87 19.24 -29.86
N PRO A 107 -1.69 18.23 -29.57
CA PRO A 107 -2.92 18.00 -30.33
C PRO A 107 -3.87 19.19 -30.14
N ALA A 108 -4.50 19.63 -31.23
CA ALA A 108 -5.49 20.71 -31.19
C ALA A 108 -6.84 20.24 -30.61
N ASP A 109 -7.09 18.92 -30.61
CA ASP A 109 -8.36 18.38 -30.14
C ASP A 109 -8.39 18.16 -28.62
N LYS A 110 -9.57 18.36 -28.05
CA LYS A 110 -9.80 18.25 -26.61
C LYS A 110 -9.61 16.82 -26.10
N SER A 111 -10.00 15.80 -26.86
CA SER A 111 -9.88 14.39 -26.45
C SER A 111 -8.44 13.98 -26.21
N SER A 112 -7.55 14.30 -27.15
CA SER A 112 -6.12 14.02 -27.05
C SER A 112 -5.50 14.81 -25.90
N THR A 113 -5.87 16.07 -25.70
CA THR A 113 -5.36 16.89 -24.58
C THR A 113 -5.77 16.31 -23.21
N VAL A 114 -7.01 15.84 -23.08
CA VAL A 114 -7.48 15.12 -21.89
C VAL A 114 -6.68 13.83 -21.71
N TYR A 115 -6.43 13.10 -22.80
CA TYR A 115 -5.65 11.87 -22.77
C TYR A 115 -4.21 12.08 -22.30
N LEU A 116 -3.52 13.13 -22.76
CA LEU A 116 -2.19 13.49 -22.24
C LEU A 116 -2.24 13.74 -20.73
N SER A 117 -3.27 14.46 -20.27
CA SER A 117 -3.45 14.75 -18.84
C SER A 117 -3.69 13.48 -18.00
N MET A 118 -4.42 12.50 -18.54
CA MET A 118 -4.61 11.21 -17.87
C MET A 118 -3.27 10.47 -17.71
N PHE A 119 -2.37 10.55 -18.68
CA PHE A 119 -1.04 9.94 -18.58
C PHE A 119 -0.22 10.55 -17.44
N PHE A 120 -0.22 11.88 -17.30
CA PHE A 120 0.46 12.55 -16.18
C PHE A 120 -0.15 12.19 -14.81
N ASN A 121 -1.47 12.09 -14.74
CA ASN A 121 -2.16 11.64 -13.52
C ASN A 121 -1.81 10.18 -13.17
N HIS A 122 -1.71 9.31 -14.16
CA HIS A 122 -1.29 7.93 -13.95
C HIS A 122 0.15 7.86 -13.42
N GLY A 123 1.09 8.60 -14.03
CA GLY A 123 2.45 8.71 -13.54
C GLY A 123 2.54 9.27 -12.11
N PHE A 124 1.69 10.26 -11.77
CA PHE A 124 1.63 10.82 -10.43
C PHE A 124 1.10 9.81 -9.39
N ASN A 125 0.06 9.06 -9.73
CA ASN A 125 -0.46 8.00 -8.87
C ASN A 125 0.61 6.93 -8.63
N ALA A 126 1.29 6.47 -9.68
CA ALA A 126 2.39 5.52 -9.55
C ALA A 126 3.52 6.06 -8.64
N PHE A 127 3.91 7.32 -8.81
CA PHE A 127 4.88 7.97 -7.93
C PHE A 127 4.42 7.98 -6.46
N LYS A 128 3.17 8.34 -6.18
CA LYS A 128 2.61 8.33 -4.82
C LYS A 128 2.59 6.94 -4.20
N LEU A 129 2.32 5.92 -5.00
CA LEU A 129 2.33 4.53 -4.55
C LEU A 129 3.75 4.04 -4.27
N ARG A 130 4.73 4.49 -5.06
CA ARG A 130 6.16 4.27 -4.78
C ARG A 130 6.58 4.94 -3.48
N GLU A 131 6.18 6.19 -3.22
CA GLU A 131 6.50 6.89 -1.95
C GLU A 131 5.98 6.11 -0.73
N LYS A 132 4.85 5.42 -0.87
CA LYS A 132 4.26 4.58 0.19
C LYS A 132 4.87 3.18 0.28
N GLY A 133 5.82 2.82 -0.58
CA GLY A 133 6.46 1.50 -0.60
C GLY A 133 5.60 0.38 -1.19
N TYR A 134 4.51 0.71 -1.90
CA TYR A 134 3.63 -0.28 -2.51
C TYR A 134 4.14 -0.78 -3.87
N ILE A 135 5.05 -0.06 -4.51
CA ILE A 135 5.71 -0.47 -5.75
C ILE A 135 7.13 -0.91 -5.43
N ASP A 136 7.48 -2.15 -5.80
CA ASP A 136 8.84 -2.65 -5.67
C ASP A 136 9.81 -1.99 -6.67
N ASN A 137 11.10 -2.30 -6.55
CA ASN A 137 12.12 -1.63 -7.34
C ASN A 137 12.08 -2.01 -8.82
N ASP A 138 11.74 -3.25 -9.14
CA ASP A 138 11.76 -3.76 -10.52
C ASP A 138 10.59 -3.18 -11.32
N TRP A 139 9.40 -3.15 -10.71
CA TRP A 139 8.23 -2.49 -11.29
C TRP A 139 8.42 -0.99 -11.40
N TRP A 140 8.99 -0.36 -10.38
CA TRP A 140 9.28 1.08 -10.44
C TRP A 140 10.24 1.41 -11.58
N ALA A 141 11.30 0.61 -11.78
CA ALA A 141 12.23 0.80 -12.89
C ALA A 141 11.55 0.65 -14.26
N ALA A 142 10.59 -0.27 -14.40
CA ALA A 142 9.80 -0.41 -15.61
C ALA A 142 8.91 0.81 -15.86
N ILE A 143 8.17 1.27 -14.84
CA ILE A 143 7.31 2.46 -14.92
C ILE A 143 8.14 3.70 -15.29
N VAL A 144 9.30 3.89 -14.66
CA VAL A 144 10.22 5.00 -14.97
C VAL A 144 10.68 4.95 -16.42
N ARG A 145 11.00 3.75 -16.93
CA ARG A 145 11.40 3.57 -18.34
C ARG A 145 10.27 3.96 -19.28
N ASP A 146 9.06 3.44 -19.06
CA ASP A 146 7.91 3.74 -19.90
C ASP A 146 7.55 5.23 -19.86
N MET A 147 7.61 5.85 -18.68
CA MET A 147 7.44 7.29 -18.53
C MET A 147 8.52 8.07 -19.29
N ARG A 148 9.80 7.64 -19.27
CA ARG A 148 10.86 8.28 -20.06
C ARG A 148 10.59 8.19 -21.55
N ASP A 149 10.22 7.01 -22.04
CA ASP A 149 10.01 6.77 -23.46
C ASP A 149 8.86 7.62 -24.00
N VAL A 150 7.76 7.74 -23.23
CA VAL A 150 6.60 8.54 -23.63
C VAL A 150 6.82 10.03 -23.39
N MET A 151 7.30 10.42 -22.21
CA MET A 151 7.33 11.84 -21.82
C MET A 151 8.43 12.65 -22.50
N ARG A 152 9.43 11.98 -23.07
CA ARG A 152 10.46 12.64 -23.88
C ARG A 152 9.96 13.05 -25.26
N GLY A 153 8.78 12.58 -25.68
CA GLY A 153 8.13 13.06 -26.90
C GLY A 153 7.81 14.56 -26.86
N GLY A 154 7.82 15.22 -28.02
CA GLY A 154 7.67 16.67 -28.13
C GLY A 154 6.34 17.18 -27.55
N ALA A 155 5.23 16.51 -27.86
CA ALA A 155 3.91 16.85 -27.35
C ALA A 155 3.84 16.73 -25.82
N MET A 156 4.35 15.62 -25.26
CA MET A 156 4.35 15.39 -23.81
C MET A 156 5.23 16.39 -23.05
N GLN A 157 6.42 16.70 -23.54
CA GLN A 157 7.26 17.74 -22.94
C GLN A 157 6.58 19.10 -22.96
N THR A 158 5.96 19.46 -24.09
CA THR A 158 5.26 20.73 -24.23
C THR A 158 4.04 20.79 -23.32
N TRP A 159 3.32 19.68 -23.17
CA TRP A 159 2.19 19.59 -22.23
C TRP A 159 2.68 19.70 -20.79
N TRP A 160 3.76 19.01 -20.43
CA TRP A 160 4.37 19.06 -19.10
C TRP A 160 4.75 20.48 -18.70
N LYS A 161 5.31 21.29 -19.60
CA LYS A 161 5.60 22.71 -19.31
C LYS A 161 4.35 23.52 -18.91
N ARG A 162 3.17 23.12 -19.40
CA ARG A 162 1.89 23.75 -19.07
C ARG A 162 1.28 23.21 -17.77
N VAL A 163 1.29 21.89 -17.59
CA VAL A 163 0.57 21.25 -16.48
C VAL A 163 1.44 20.94 -15.26
N GLY A 164 2.75 20.84 -15.44
CA GLY A 164 3.73 20.53 -14.39
C GLY A 164 3.59 21.40 -13.13
N PRO A 165 3.37 22.73 -13.25
CA PRO A 165 3.18 23.61 -12.09
C PRO A 165 2.00 23.25 -11.17
N TYR A 166 1.01 22.49 -11.65
CA TYR A 166 -0.14 22.05 -10.84
C TYR A 166 0.15 20.81 -9.99
N TYR A 167 1.28 20.13 -10.21
CA TYR A 167 1.68 18.97 -9.42
C TYR A 167 2.55 19.36 -8.21
N PRO A 168 2.63 18.54 -7.16
CA PRO A 168 3.51 18.80 -6.02
C PRO A 168 4.99 18.86 -6.42
N SER A 169 5.78 19.71 -5.76
CA SER A 169 7.21 19.93 -6.07
C SER A 169 8.02 18.65 -6.19
N ARG A 170 7.87 17.70 -5.25
CA ARG A 170 8.59 16.43 -5.28
C ARG A 170 8.33 15.59 -6.54
N TYR A 171 7.11 15.67 -7.09
CA TYR A 171 6.81 14.99 -8.36
C TYR A 171 7.38 15.77 -9.54
N GLN A 172 7.38 17.11 -9.47
CA GLN A 172 8.04 17.93 -10.49
C GLN A 172 9.54 17.64 -10.54
N ASP A 173 10.20 17.54 -9.39
CA ASP A 173 11.63 17.22 -9.28
C ASP A 173 11.92 15.83 -9.84
N PHE A 174 11.07 14.85 -9.56
CA PHE A 174 11.16 13.52 -10.15
C PHE A 174 11.03 13.56 -11.68
N VAL A 175 10.02 14.24 -12.22
CA VAL A 175 9.82 14.32 -13.67
C VAL A 175 10.97 15.07 -14.34
N ASN A 176 11.34 16.25 -13.85
CA ASN A 176 12.39 17.08 -14.43
C ASN A 176 13.77 16.46 -14.26
N GLY A 177 14.04 15.88 -13.09
CA GLY A 177 15.34 15.35 -12.69
C GLY A 177 15.59 13.91 -13.08
N CYS A 178 14.55 13.08 -13.28
CA CYS A 178 14.72 11.69 -13.69
C CYS A 178 14.08 11.35 -15.04
N ILE A 179 12.86 11.83 -15.31
CA ILE A 179 12.16 11.44 -16.54
C ILE A 179 12.71 12.21 -17.74
N LEU A 180 12.82 13.52 -17.61
CA LEU A 180 13.25 14.42 -18.68
C LEU A 180 14.77 14.62 -18.74
N SER A 181 15.52 14.28 -17.68
CA SER A 181 16.98 14.43 -17.65
C SER A 181 17.69 13.21 -18.25
N ASP A 182 18.81 13.41 -18.97
CA ASP A 182 19.57 12.29 -19.53
C ASP A 182 20.33 11.45 -18.49
N HIS A 183 20.43 11.95 -17.25
CA HIS A 183 21.28 11.39 -16.19
C HIS A 183 20.49 10.72 -15.06
N CYS A 184 19.31 10.16 -15.31
CA CYS A 184 18.66 9.33 -14.29
C CYS A 184 19.40 7.99 -14.12
N SER A 185 20.22 7.89 -13.08
CA SER A 185 20.82 6.63 -12.67
C SER A 185 19.74 5.79 -11.94
N LEU A 186 19.35 4.67 -12.54
CA LEU A 186 18.45 3.70 -11.91
C LEU A 186 19.05 3.09 -10.64
N SER A 187 20.38 3.17 -10.46
CA SER A 187 21.08 2.79 -9.25
C SER A 187 20.74 3.67 -8.06
N ASP A 188 20.50 4.97 -8.26
CA ASP A 188 20.12 5.90 -7.19
C ASP A 188 18.68 5.68 -6.69
N GLN A 189 17.88 4.89 -7.43
CA GLN A 189 16.49 4.56 -7.06
C GLN A 189 16.35 3.34 -6.15
N LYS A 190 17.43 2.59 -5.90
CA LYS A 190 17.44 1.44 -4.97
C LYS A 190 17.39 1.89 -3.51
N GLU A 191 17.98 3.04 -3.21
CA GLU A 191 17.72 3.73 -1.97
C GLU A 191 16.35 4.40 -2.09
N LYS A 192 15.50 4.35 -1.07
CA LYS A 192 14.13 4.91 -1.07
C LYS A 192 14.07 6.44 -1.25
N LYS A 193 15.08 7.07 -1.82
CA LYS A 193 15.13 8.48 -2.15
C LYS A 193 14.66 8.66 -3.59
N PRO A 194 13.44 9.19 -3.82
CA PRO A 194 13.10 9.65 -5.16
C PRO A 194 14.14 10.70 -5.58
N CYS A 195 14.62 10.62 -6.81
CA CYS A 195 15.66 11.48 -7.36
C CYS A 195 15.37 12.96 -7.04
N GLY A 196 16.20 13.56 -6.17
CA GLY A 196 16.06 14.92 -5.67
C GLY A 196 16.90 15.07 -4.41
N ASN A 197 17.80 16.06 -4.40
CA ASN A 197 18.79 16.36 -3.35
C ASN A 197 18.24 16.26 -1.92
#